data_AF-A0A851HBP8-F1
#
_entry.id   AF-A0A851HBP8-F1
#
_cell.length_a   1.000
_cell.length_b   1.000
_cell.length_c   1.000
_cell.angle_alpha   90.00
_cell.angle_beta   90.00
_cell.angle_gamma   90.00
#
_symmetry.space_group_name_H-M   'P 1'
#
loop_
_entity.id
_entity.type
_entity.pdbx_description
1 polymer ?
#
loop_
_entity_poly.entity_id
_entity_poly.type
_entity_poly.pdbx_seq_one_letter_code
_entity_poly.pdbx_strand_id
1 'polypeptide(L)'
;MNSLNATKIRQDFSMHVLLKKLNILPPHSHPDYRFPCPIHKGNNPTTCRINDYNKIYCFKCAKSYDVIDVYSTLHQTPFKTTLIRLNQFLQDPEYQELLQQKPSHNKQQPRSG
;
A
#
# COMPACT_ATOMS: atom_id res chain seq x y z
N MET A 1 22.27 -15.95 -5.94
CA MET A 1 21.58 -15.19 -4.86
C MET A 1 20.99 -13.95 -5.49
N ASN A 2 19.67 -13.79 -5.52
CA ASN A 2 19.05 -12.56 -6.01
C ASN A 2 19.50 -11.41 -5.09
N SER A 3 20.21 -10.43 -5.64
CA SER A 3 20.64 -9.27 -4.87
C SER A 3 19.41 -8.55 -4.32
N LEU A 4 19.32 -8.41 -3.00
CA LEU A 4 18.28 -7.65 -2.32
C LEU A 4 18.46 -6.17 -2.68
N ASN A 5 17.68 -5.70 -3.65
CA ASN A 5 17.81 -4.35 -4.19
C ASN A 5 16.57 -3.52 -3.81
N ALA A 6 16.76 -2.53 -2.95
CA ALA A 6 15.70 -1.63 -2.52
C ALA A 6 15.07 -0.84 -3.68
N THR A 7 15.85 -0.49 -4.70
CA THR A 7 15.34 0.16 -5.92
C THR A 7 14.38 -0.75 -6.65
N LYS A 8 14.72 -2.03 -6.79
CA LYS A 8 13.86 -3.04 -7.44
C LYS A 8 12.55 -3.21 -6.67
N ILE A 9 12.60 -3.31 -5.34
CA ILE A 9 11.38 -3.40 -4.52
C ILE A 9 10.50 -2.15 -4.71
N ARG A 10 11.07 -0.94 -4.71
CA ARG A 10 10.29 0.29 -4.92
C ARG A 10 9.63 0.37 -6.30
N GLN A 11 10.23 -0.26 -7.31
CA GLN A 11 9.72 -0.27 -8.69
C GLN A 11 8.67 -1.37 -8.91
N ASP A 12 8.94 -2.59 -8.42
CA ASP A 12 8.14 -3.78 -8.74
C ASP A 12 6.99 -4.00 -7.76
N PHE A 13 7.08 -3.47 -6.54
CA PHE A 13 6.12 -3.73 -5.47
C PHE A 13 4.97 -2.71 -5.48
N SER A 14 3.73 -3.18 -5.62
CA SER A 14 2.52 -2.34 -5.56
C SER A 14 2.18 -1.95 -4.12
N MET A 15 2.16 -0.64 -3.83
CA MET A 15 1.72 -0.10 -2.54
C MET A 15 0.27 -0.49 -2.26
N HIS A 16 -0.58 -0.53 -3.30
CA HIS A 16 -1.98 -0.91 -3.15
C HIS A 16 -2.10 -2.35 -2.62
N VAL A 17 -1.32 -3.28 -3.18
CA VAL A 17 -1.25 -4.67 -2.70
C VAL A 17 -0.74 -4.76 -1.26
N LEU A 18 0.32 -3.99 -0.91
CA LEU A 18 0.80 -3.94 0.47
C LEU A 18 -0.32 -3.54 1.44
N LEU A 19 -1.06 -2.49 1.11
CA LEU A 19 -2.11 -1.98 1.98
C LEU A 19 -3.32 -2.91 2.09
N LYS A 20 -3.65 -3.67 1.03
CA LYS A 20 -4.64 -4.75 1.11
C LYS A 20 -4.15 -5.87 2.04
N LYS A 21 -2.90 -6.32 1.87
CA LYS A 21 -2.28 -7.36 2.73
C LYS A 21 -2.31 -6.97 4.21
N LEU A 22 -2.11 -5.69 4.49
CA LEU A 22 -2.14 -5.13 5.85
C LEU A 22 -3.56 -4.82 6.36
N ASN A 23 -4.60 -5.13 5.60
CA ASN A 23 -6.00 -4.81 5.89
C ASN A 23 -6.28 -3.31 6.12
N ILE A 24 -5.46 -2.43 5.53
CA ILE A 24 -5.66 -0.97 5.56
C ILE A 24 -6.61 -0.56 4.43
N LEU A 25 -6.46 -1.20 3.27
CA LEU A 25 -7.37 -1.03 2.15
C LEU A 25 -8.31 -2.23 2.04
N PRO A 26 -9.59 -2.00 1.72
CA PRO A 26 -10.48 -3.07 1.31
C PRO A 26 -9.96 -3.82 0.06
N PRO A 27 -10.22 -5.14 -0.07
CA PRO A 27 -9.78 -5.97 -1.21
C PRO A 27 -10.14 -5.38 -2.59
N HIS A 28 -11.31 -4.75 -2.70
CA HIS A 28 -11.85 -4.19 -3.96
C HIS A 28 -11.83 -2.65 -4.00
N SER A 29 -10.90 -2.03 -3.28
CA SER A 29 -10.81 -0.57 -3.23
C SER A 29 -10.29 0.03 -4.55
N HIS A 30 -10.84 1.20 -4.91
CA HIS A 30 -10.41 1.97 -6.08
C HIS A 30 -8.97 2.50 -5.89
N PRO A 31 -8.20 2.75 -6.96
CA PRO A 31 -6.88 3.40 -6.85
C PRO A 31 -6.89 4.73 -6.08
N ASP A 32 -7.97 5.50 -6.19
CA ASP A 32 -8.14 6.80 -5.50
C ASP A 32 -8.67 6.67 -4.06
N TYR A 33 -8.80 5.45 -3.53
CA TYR A 33 -9.36 5.23 -2.21
C TYR A 33 -8.54 5.97 -1.15
N ARG A 34 -9.26 6.66 -0.25
CA ARG A 34 -8.66 7.40 0.87
C ARG A 34 -8.71 6.54 2.12
N PHE A 35 -7.66 6.60 2.94
CA PHE A 35 -7.52 5.72 4.11
C PHE A 35 -6.83 6.44 5.29
N PRO A 36 -6.91 5.89 6.52
CA PRO A 36 -6.14 6.36 7.68
C PRO A 36 -4.62 6.28 7.44
N CYS A 37 -3.84 7.14 8.08
CA CYS A 37 -2.38 7.08 7.92
C CYS A 37 -1.77 5.95 8.76
N PRO A 38 -1.10 4.96 8.15
CA PRO A 38 -0.48 3.86 8.91
C PRO A 38 0.71 4.30 9.76
N ILE A 39 1.35 5.44 9.42
CA ILE A 39 2.59 5.90 10.04
C ILE A 39 2.32 6.66 11.34
N HIS A 40 1.52 7.74 11.30
CA HIS A 40 1.18 8.50 12.51
C HIS A 40 0.00 7.92 13.29
N LYS A 41 -0.60 6.82 12.80
CA LYS A 41 -1.70 6.08 13.45
C LYS A 41 -2.91 6.96 13.77
N GLY A 42 -3.25 7.90 12.90
CA GLY A 42 -4.45 8.72 13.04
C GLY A 42 -5.69 7.98 12.55
N ASN A 43 -6.84 8.26 13.15
CA ASN A 43 -8.10 7.59 12.83
C ASN A 43 -8.92 8.29 11.71
N ASN A 44 -8.45 9.42 11.17
CA ASN A 44 -9.20 10.11 10.13
C ASN A 44 -9.12 9.29 8.81
N PRO A 45 -10.28 8.76 8.33
CA PRO A 45 -10.32 7.79 7.25
C PRO A 45 -9.94 8.36 5.88
N THR A 46 -9.84 9.68 5.73
CA THR A 46 -9.54 10.30 4.43
C THR A 46 -8.16 10.95 4.38
N THR A 47 -7.31 10.71 5.38
CA THR A 47 -6.02 11.40 5.57
C THR A 47 -4.95 11.03 4.56
N CYS A 48 -4.98 9.82 4.03
CA CYS A 48 -3.98 9.32 3.10
C CYS A 48 -4.59 8.97 1.74
N ARG A 49 -3.75 9.04 0.72
CA ARG A 49 -3.98 8.48 -0.62
C ARG A 49 -2.69 7.86 -1.13
N ILE A 50 -2.80 6.93 -2.07
CA ILE A 50 -1.66 6.55 -2.93
C ILE A 50 -1.51 7.64 -3.99
N ASN A 51 -0.28 8.02 -4.31
CA ASN A 51 0.03 8.97 -5.39
C ASN A 51 0.57 8.24 -6.63
N ASP A 52 0.76 8.99 -7.71
CA ASP A 52 1.22 8.47 -9.01
C ASP A 52 2.63 7.84 -8.96
N TYR A 53 3.38 8.08 -7.89
CA TYR A 53 4.70 7.50 -7.65
C TYR A 53 4.66 6.24 -6.79
N ASN A 54 3.49 5.62 -6.62
CA ASN A 54 3.31 4.41 -5.81
C ASN A 54 3.74 4.61 -4.34
N LYS A 55 3.51 5.82 -3.81
CA LYS A 55 3.78 6.18 -2.41
C LYS A 55 2.50 6.59 -1.70
N ILE A 56 2.45 6.42 -0.39
CA ILE A 56 1.40 7.00 0.44
C ILE A 56 1.73 8.45 0.68
N TYR A 57 0.88 9.38 0.25
CA TYR A 57 0.93 10.76 0.70
C TYR A 57 -0.03 10.96 1.88
N CYS A 58 0.48 11.50 2.98
CA CYS A 58 -0.30 11.86 4.15
C CYS A 58 -0.45 13.38 4.27
N PHE A 59 -1.68 13.88 4.22
CA PHE A 59 -1.95 15.32 4.30
C PHE A 59 -1.63 15.91 5.68
N LYS A 60 -1.75 15.12 6.75
CA LYS A 60 -1.39 15.55 8.11
C LYS A 60 0.12 15.56 8.37
N CYS A 61 0.84 14.58 7.83
CA CYS A 61 2.30 14.53 7.97
C CYS A 61 3.03 15.41 6.94
N ALA A 62 2.30 15.90 5.92
CA ALA A 62 2.86 16.60 4.76
C ALA A 62 4.04 15.83 4.11
N LYS A 63 3.98 14.49 4.11
CA LYS A 63 5.08 13.62 3.68
C LYS A 63 4.58 12.41 2.88
N SER A 64 5.43 11.97 1.96
CA SER A 64 5.28 10.72 1.21
C SER A 64 6.10 9.59 1.82
N TYR A 65 5.54 8.37 1.84
CA TYR A 65 6.16 7.16 2.35
C TYR A 65 6.15 6.07 1.28
N ASP A 66 7.30 5.43 1.05
CA ASP A 66 7.39 4.29 0.14
C ASP A 66 7.02 2.96 0.84
N VAL A 67 6.98 1.86 0.08
CA VAL A 67 6.62 0.53 0.59
C VAL A 67 7.54 0.04 1.72
N ILE A 68 8.82 0.42 1.69
CA ILE A 68 9.80 0.06 2.71
C ILE A 68 9.54 0.87 3.97
N ASP A 69 9.31 2.17 3.85
CA ASP A 69 8.96 3.05 4.97
C ASP A 69 7.72 2.51 5.71
N VAL A 70 6.68 2.16 4.96
CA VAL A 70 5.41 1.67 5.50
C VAL A 70 5.58 0.33 6.21
N TYR A 71 6.18 -0.66 5.54
CA TYR A 71 6.36 -1.99 6.11
C TYR A 71 7.27 -1.94 7.36
N SER A 72 8.42 -1.27 7.25
CA SER A 72 9.38 -1.20 8.34
C SER A 72 8.82 -0.48 9.56
N THR A 73 8.04 0.59 9.38
CA THR A 73 7.42 1.32 10.50
C THR A 73 6.36 0.49 11.21
N LEU A 74 5.48 -0.18 10.45
CA LEU A 74 4.40 -0.97 11.02
C LEU A 74 4.90 -2.23 11.74
N HIS A 75 5.89 -2.89 11.18
CA HIS A 75 6.44 -4.14 11.74
C HIS A 75 7.68 -3.92 12.62
N GLN A 76 8.17 -2.68 12.74
CA GLN A 76 9.39 -2.34 13.48
C GLN A 76 10.60 -3.18 13.05
N THR A 77 10.72 -3.45 11.74
CA THR A 77 11.77 -4.32 11.20
C THR A 77 12.96 -3.53 10.66
N PRO A 78 14.21 -3.99 10.93
CA PRO A 78 15.40 -3.41 10.31
C PRO A 78 15.32 -3.46 8.79
N PHE A 79 15.99 -2.50 8.13
CA PHE A 79 15.95 -2.33 6.67
C PHE A 79 16.20 -3.63 5.89
N LYS A 80 17.28 -4.36 6.22
CA LYS A 80 17.61 -5.63 5.55
C LYS A 80 16.50 -6.68 5.69
N THR A 81 15.94 -6.82 6.89
CA THR A 81 14.83 -7.73 7.16
C THR A 81 13.57 -7.33 6.39
N THR A 82 13.28 -6.03 6.31
CA THR A 82 12.17 -5.50 5.51
C THR A 82 12.34 -5.85 4.03
N LEU A 83 13.54 -5.67 3.45
CA LEU A 83 13.81 -6.03 2.06
C LEU A 83 13.59 -7.53 1.81
N ILE A 84 14.06 -8.39 2.71
CA ILE A 84 13.86 -9.84 2.60
C ILE A 84 12.38 -10.18 2.59
N ARG A 85 11.62 -9.68 3.56
CA ARG A 85 10.18 -10.00 3.69
C ARG A 85 9.36 -9.48 2.52
N LEU A 86 9.63 -8.25 2.06
CA LEU A 86 8.95 -7.69 0.89
C LEU A 86 9.29 -8.48 -0.39
N ASN A 87 10.56 -8.89 -0.57
CA ASN A 87 10.96 -9.69 -1.72
C ASN A 87 10.36 -11.10 -1.69
N GLN A 88 10.26 -11.72 -0.51
CA GLN A 88 9.57 -13.01 -0.33
C GLN A 88 8.09 -12.88 -0.70
N PHE A 89 7.41 -11.87 -0.18
CA PHE A 89 5.99 -11.67 -0.47
C PHE A 89 5.74 -11.35 -1.94
N LEU A 90 6.64 -10.63 -2.63
CA LEU A 90 6.53 -10.39 -4.08
C LEU A 90 6.50 -11.69 -4.91
N GLN A 91 7.08 -12.78 -4.38
CA GLN A 91 7.12 -14.10 -5.01
C GLN A 91 5.98 -15.03 -4.53
N ASP A 92 5.21 -14.59 -3.53
CA ASP A 92 4.12 -15.36 -2.94
C ASP A 92 2.90 -15.35 -3.88
N PRO A 93 2.23 -16.49 -4.11
CA PRO A 93 0.98 -16.55 -4.87
C PRO A 93 -0.07 -15.54 -4.39
N GLU A 94 -0.15 -15.29 -3.08
CA GLU A 94 -1.08 -14.32 -2.49
C GLU A 94 -0.88 -12.90 -3.05
N TYR A 95 0.37 -12.51 -3.37
CA TYR A 95 0.62 -11.20 -3.98
C TYR A 95 -0.05 -11.07 -5.33
N GLN A 96 0.01 -12.12 -6.16
CA GLN A 96 -0.64 -12.14 -7.47
C GLN A 96 -2.17 -12.13 -7.33
N GLU A 97 -2.71 -12.86 -6.36
CA GLU A 97 -4.15 -12.85 -6.06
C GLU A 97 -4.63 -11.45 -5.68
N LEU A 98 -3.94 -10.77 -4.76
CA LEU A 98 -4.27 -9.41 -4.32
C LEU A 98 -4.11 -8.36 -5.45
N LEU A 99 -3.14 -8.55 -6.33
CA LEU A 99 -2.91 -7.70 -7.50
C LEU A 99 -4.07 -7.80 -8.51
N GLN A 100 -4.65 -8.99 -8.67
CA GLN A 100 -5.75 -9.25 -9.61
C GLN A 100 -7.12 -8.84 -9.08
N GLN A 101 -7.26 -8.56 -7.78
CA GLN A 101 -8.52 -8.07 -7.19
C GLN A 101 -8.87 -6.68 -7.74
N LYS A 102 -9.76 -6.66 -8.73
CA LYS A 102 -10.28 -5.43 -9.35
C LYS A 102 -11.22 -4.69 -8.39
N PRO A 103 -11.34 -3.36 -8.55
CA PRO A 103 -12.38 -2.60 -7.87
C PRO A 103 -13.75 -3.15 -8.26
N SER A 104 -14.61 -3.38 -7.27
CA SER A 104 -16.01 -3.68 -7.53
C SER A 104 -16.65 -2.42 -8.10
N HIS A 105 -17.10 -2.44 -9.36
CA HIS A 105 -17.99 -1.42 -9.90
C HIS A 105 -19.31 -1.49 -9.14
N ASN A 106 -19.40 -0.78 -8.02
CA ASN A 106 -20.68 -0.47 -7.44
C ASN A 106 -21.26 0.67 -8.29
N LYS A 107 -22.36 0.36 -9.00
CA LYS A 107 -23.11 1.34 -9.79
C LYS A 107 -23.29 2.59 -8.96
N GLN A 108 -22.78 3.73 -9.44
CA GLN A 108 -23.19 5.02 -8.93
C GLN A 108 -24.72 5.05 -9.02
N GLN A 109 -25.42 5.03 -7.89
CA GLN A 109 -26.83 5.43 -7.89
C GLN A 109 -26.88 6.85 -8.45
N PRO A 110 -27.72 7.12 -9.46
CA PRO A 110 -27.87 8.48 -9.95
C PRO A 110 -28.32 9.35 -8.76
N ARG A 111 -27.58 10.43 -8.51
CA ARG A 111 -28.05 11.50 -7.63
C ARG A 111 -29.25 12.12 -8.33
N SER A 112 -30.45 11.72 -7.92
CA SER A 112 -31.66 12.47 -8.18
C SER A 112 -31.61 13.74 -7.35
N GLY A 113 -31.37 14.86 -8.03
CA GLY A 113 -31.47 16.24 -7.54
C GLY A 113 -31.97 17.12 -8.66
#